data_AF-A0A498GUT1-F1
#
_entry.id   AF-A0A498GUT1-F1
#
_cell.length_a   1.000
_cell.length_b   1.000
_cell.length_c   1.000
_cell.angle_alpha   90.00
_cell.angle_beta   90.00
_cell.angle_gamma   90.00
#
_symmetry.space_group_name_H-M   'P 1'
#
loop_
_entity.id
_entity.type
_entity.pdbx_description
1 polymer ?
#
loop_
_entity_poly.entity_id
_entity_poly.type
_entity_poly.pdbx_seq_one_letter_code
_entity_poly.pdbx_strand_id
1 'polypeptide(L)'
;MSFSTVDFKVFEKKLASAVDSAGSLDEIEAWLRAQQGVKSVQLTDYLMKSNPPQREFIVEFKMQNGSTVKKIVNIFDLGNRQFEFHELRDE
;
A
#
# COMPACT_ATOMS: atom_id res chain seq x y z
N MET A 1 17.71 -16.97 13.23
CA MET A 1 16.54 -17.74 12.77
C MET A 1 15.65 -16.78 12.02
N SER A 2 15.44 -17.02 10.73
CA SER A 2 14.76 -16.10 9.82
C SER A 2 13.28 -16.04 10.14
N PHE A 3 12.80 -14.88 10.58
CA PHE A 3 11.38 -14.57 10.66
C PHE A 3 10.81 -14.74 9.25
N SER A 4 9.71 -15.49 9.10
CA SER A 4 9.00 -15.62 7.83
C SER A 4 8.41 -14.26 7.47
N THR A 5 9.25 -13.48 6.80
CA THR A 5 9.05 -12.12 6.35
C THR A 5 7.98 -12.15 5.27
N VAL A 6 6.90 -11.37 5.44
CA VAL A 6 6.24 -10.79 4.27
C VAL A 6 7.38 -10.28 3.38
N ASP A 7 7.55 -10.87 2.21
CA ASP A 7 8.60 -10.45 1.30
C ASP A 7 8.15 -9.11 0.73
N PHE A 8 8.52 -8.03 1.42
CA PHE A 8 8.10 -6.69 1.09
C PHE A 8 8.58 -6.29 -0.31
N LYS A 9 9.67 -6.86 -0.82
CA LYS A 9 10.11 -6.61 -2.21
C LYS A 9 9.18 -7.26 -3.23
N VAL A 10 8.71 -8.48 -2.95
CA VAL A 10 7.72 -9.15 -3.81
C VAL A 10 6.36 -8.46 -3.70
N PHE A 11 5.96 -8.06 -2.49
CA PHE A 11 4.76 -7.28 -2.25
C PHE A 11 4.79 -5.96 -3.00
N GLU A 12 5.88 -5.19 -2.90
CA GLU A 12 6.09 -3.91 -3.59
C GLU A 12 5.95 -4.05 -5.11
N LYS A 13 6.55 -5.07 -5.72
CA LYS A 13 6.40 -5.32 -7.15
C LYS A 13 4.96 -5.60 -7.56
N LYS A 14 4.24 -6.43 -6.77
CA LYS A 14 2.83 -6.75 -7.05
C LYS A 14 1.93 -5.54 -6.83
N LEU A 15 2.23 -4.75 -5.79
CA LEU A 15 1.52 -3.53 -5.47
C LEU A 15 1.66 -2.51 -6.59
N ALA A 16 2.86 -2.30 -7.12
CA ALA A 16 3.07 -1.41 -8.26
C ALA A 16 2.17 -1.78 -9.44
N SER A 17 2.17 -3.06 -9.84
CA SER A 17 1.28 -3.53 -10.92
C SER A 17 -0.22 -3.38 -10.58
N ALA A 18 -0.61 -3.57 -9.32
CA ALA A 18 -1.98 -3.43 -8.89
C ALA A 18 -2.45 -1.97 -8.90
N VAL A 19 -1.60 -1.03 -8.47
CA VAL A 19 -1.88 0.40 -8.51
C VAL A 19 -1.99 0.89 -9.95
N ASP A 20 -1.03 0.53 -10.81
CA ASP A 20 -1.02 0.95 -12.22
C ASP A 20 -2.24 0.44 -13.00
N SER A 21 -2.84 -0.68 -12.56
CA SER A 21 -4.03 -1.28 -13.20
C SER A 21 -5.35 -0.86 -12.54
N ALA A 22 -5.31 -0.17 -11.39
CA ALA A 22 -6.51 0.19 -10.65
C ALA A 22 -7.22 1.39 -11.28
N GLY A 23 -8.54 1.33 -11.37
CA GLY A 23 -9.40 2.43 -11.80
C GLY A 23 -9.97 3.25 -10.65
N SER A 24 -9.72 2.87 -9.39
CA SER A 24 -10.16 3.61 -8.21
C SER A 24 -9.33 3.29 -6.97
N LEU A 25 -9.40 4.17 -5.96
CA LEU A 25 -8.76 3.95 -4.66
C LEU A 25 -9.37 2.78 -3.90
N ASP A 26 -10.68 2.57 -4.03
CA ASP A 26 -11.38 1.42 -3.46
C ASP A 26 -10.82 0.09 -3.99
N GLU A 27 -10.45 0.02 -5.27
CA GLU A 27 -9.82 -1.18 -5.85
C GLU A 27 -8.42 -1.42 -5.28
N ILE A 28 -7.62 -0.36 -5.09
CA ILE A 28 -6.30 -0.46 -4.45
C ILE A 28 -6.46 -0.91 -3.00
N GLU A 29 -7.40 -0.32 -2.26
CA GLU A 29 -7.68 -0.68 -0.88
C GLU A 29 -8.16 -2.13 -0.75
N ALA A 30 -9.08 -2.57 -1.61
CA ALA A 30 -9.58 -3.94 -1.64
C ALA A 30 -8.44 -4.93 -1.93
N TRP A 31 -7.56 -4.59 -2.88
CA TRP A 31 -6.38 -5.40 -3.19
C TRP A 31 -5.44 -5.51 -1.99
N LEU A 32 -5.16 -4.41 -1.29
CA LEU A 32 -4.33 -4.39 -0.09
C LEU A 32 -4.94 -5.26 1.02
N ARG A 33 -6.23 -5.12 1.29
CA ARG A 33 -6.95 -5.92 2.30
C ARG A 33 -6.97 -7.42 1.99
N ALA A 34 -6.92 -7.79 0.71
CA ALA A 34 -6.87 -9.18 0.26
C ALA A 34 -5.48 -9.84 0.44
N GLN A 35 -4.43 -9.06 0.72
CA GLN A 35 -3.08 -9.61 0.87
C GLN A 35 -2.93 -10.41 2.18
N GLN A 36 -2.19 -11.51 2.09
CA GLN A 36 -1.94 -12.35 3.24
C GLN A 36 -1.19 -11.59 4.33
N GLY A 37 -1.70 -11.69 5.56
CA GLY A 37 -1.09 -11.05 6.73
C GLY A 37 -1.49 -9.59 6.90
N VAL A 38 -2.25 -8.97 5.99
CA VAL A 38 -2.82 -7.65 6.23
C VAL A 38 -3.92 -7.75 7.28
N LYS A 39 -3.79 -6.94 8.33
CA LYS A 39 -4.73 -6.83 9.44
C LYS A 39 -5.67 -5.64 9.25
N SER A 40 -5.16 -4.52 8.77
CA SER A 40 -5.96 -3.34 8.45
C SER A 40 -5.32 -2.50 7.35
N VAL A 41 -6.17 -1.79 6.60
CA VAL A 41 -5.78 -0.78 5.62
C VAL A 41 -6.58 0.48 5.93
N GLN A 42 -5.92 1.62 5.94
CA GLN A 42 -6.54 2.94 6.14
C GLN A 42 -6.02 3.89 5.08
N LEU A 43 -6.90 4.43 4.25
CA LEU A 43 -6.57 5.57 3.40
C LEU A 43 -6.47 6.83 4.27
N THR A 44 -5.41 7.60 4.12
CA THR A 44 -5.29 8.87 4.83
C THR A 44 -6.20 9.91 4.17
N ASP A 45 -6.92 10.69 4.99
CA ASP A 45 -7.76 11.80 4.50
C ASP A 45 -6.95 12.99 3.96
N TYR A 46 -5.61 12.89 4.00
CA TYR A 46 -4.70 13.96 3.62
C TYR A 46 -4.26 13.78 2.17
N LEU A 47 -4.78 14.63 1.28
CA LEU A 47 -4.14 14.84 -0.01
C LEU A 47 -2.87 15.66 0.22
N MET A 48 -1.71 15.04 0.05
CA MET A 48 -0.45 15.75 0.12
C MET A 48 -0.45 16.85 -0.95
N LYS A 49 -0.07 18.08 -0.56
CA LYS A 49 0.15 19.21 -1.48
C LYS A 49 1.43 19.00 -2.31
N SER A 50 1.46 17.93 -3.09
CA SER A 50 2.50 17.57 -4.04
C SER A 50 2.00 17.76 -5.47
N ASN A 51 2.92 17.78 -6.44
CA ASN A 51 2.59 17.76 -7.86
C ASN A 51 3.38 16.64 -8.55
N PRO A 52 2.73 15.53 -8.98
CA PRO A 52 1.30 15.26 -8.90
C PRO A 52 0.81 15.02 -7.46
N PRO A 53 -0.51 15.15 -7.19
CA PRO A 53 -1.09 14.87 -5.87
C PRO A 53 -0.75 13.46 -5.38
N GLN A 54 -0.46 13.33 -4.10
CA GLN A 54 -0.13 12.04 -3.47
C GLN A 54 -1.21 11.64 -2.47
N ARG A 55 -1.41 10.33 -2.36
CA ARG A 55 -2.30 9.69 -1.38
C ARG A 55 -1.57 8.56 -0.70
N GLU A 56 -1.90 8.33 0.57
CA GLU A 56 -1.23 7.32 1.38
C GLU A 56 -2.23 6.31 1.92
N PHE A 57 -1.86 5.04 1.87
CA PHE A 57 -2.52 3.98 2.62
C PHE A 57 -1.60 3.51 3.74
N ILE A 58 -2.10 3.55 4.97
CA ILE A 58 -1.46 2.93 6.12
C ILE A 58 -1.91 1.47 6.16
N VAL A 59 -0.98 0.54 5.98
CA VAL A 59 -1.22 -0.90 5.95
C VAL A 59 -0.56 -1.54 7.16
N GLU A 60 -1.35 -2.15 8.03
CA GLU A 60 -0.86 -2.93 9.17
C GLU A 60 -0.80 -4.40 8.80
N PHE A 61 0.39 -4.99 8.92
CA PHE A 61 0.64 -6.42 8.73
C PHE A 61 0.79 -7.11 10.09
N LYS A 62 0.12 -8.25 10.25
CA LYS A 62 0.35 -9.19 11.35
C LYS A 62 1.39 -10.22 10.92
N MET A 63 2.52 -10.21 11.62
CA MET A 63 3.62 -11.14 11.42
C MET A 63 3.33 -12.49 12.10
N GLN A 64 4.01 -13.55 11.64
CA GLN A 64 3.83 -14.90 12.18
C GLN A 64 4.26 -15.03 13.65
N ASN A 65 5.20 -14.18 14.11
CA ASN A 65 5.62 -14.10 15.51
C ASN A 65 4.62 -13.34 16.40
N GLY A 66 3.47 -12.90 15.86
CA GLY A 66 2.45 -12.14 16.56
C GLY A 66 2.69 -10.63 16.63
N SER A 67 3.85 -10.13 16.16
CA SER A 67 4.10 -8.70 16.09
C SER A 67 3.33 -8.05 14.95
N THR A 68 3.14 -6.74 15.03
CA THR A 68 2.55 -5.94 13.96
C THR A 68 3.60 -5.04 13.34
N VAL A 69 3.57 -4.91 12.02
CA VAL A 69 4.41 -3.96 11.27
C VAL A 69 3.50 -3.10 10.43
N LYS A 70 3.73 -1.80 10.48
CA LYS A 70 2.98 -0.85 9.66
C LYS A 70 3.85 -0.37 8.52
N LYS A 71 3.24 -0.26 7.34
CA LYS A 71 3.85 0.30 6.15
C LYS A 71 2.94 1.38 5.59
N ILE A 72 3.55 2.41 5.02
CA ILE A 72 2.88 3.44 4.26
C ILE A 72 3.07 3.11 2.79
N VAL A 73 1.97 2.89 2.09
CA VAL A 73 1.90 2.80 0.63
C VAL A 73 1.58 4.20 0.12
N ASN A 74 2.53 4.81 -0.57
CA ASN A 74 2.35 6.11 -1.19
C ASN A 74 2.10 5.93 -2.69
N ILE A 75 1.09 6.60 -3.21
CA ILE A 75 0.71 6.57 -4.61
C ILE A 75 0.51 7.98 -5.13
N PHE A 76 0.81 8.19 -6.42
CA PHE A 76 0.40 9.37 -7.14
C PHE A 76 -1.03 9.21 -7.66
N ASP A 77 -1.84 10.25 -7.50
CA ASP A 77 -3.14 10.39 -8.15
C ASP A 77 -2.94 11.29 -9.37
N LEU A 78 -2.77 10.66 -10.54
CA LEU A 78 -2.51 11.36 -11.80
C LEU A 78 -3.79 11.96 -12.41
N GLY A 79 -4.94 11.76 -11.75
CA GLY A 79 -6.25 12.11 -12.28
C GLY A 79 -6.73 11.12 -13.33
N ASN A 80 -7.96 11.31 -13.83
CA ASN A 80 -8.58 10.44 -14.84
C ASN A 80 -8.56 8.94 -14.50
N ARG A 81 -8.63 8.59 -13.20
CA ARG A 81 -8.55 7.21 -12.70
C ARG A 81 -7.22 6.51 -13.01
N GLN A 82 -6.14 7.29 -13.12
CA GLN A 82 -4.79 6.77 -13.25
C GLN A 82 -4.05 6.99 -11.93
N PHE A 83 -3.45 5.91 -11.43
CA PHE A 83 -2.63 5.91 -10.23
C PHE A 83 -1.27 5.33 -10.59
N GLU A 84 -0.24 5.83 -9.91
CA GLU A 84 1.11 5.28 -10.05
C GLU A 84 1.66 5.01 -8.66
N PHE A 85 2.30 3.85 -8.49
CA PHE A 85 2.98 3.54 -7.25
C PHE A 85 4.22 4.42 -7.08
N HIS A 86 4.31 5.15 -5.97
CA HIS A 86 5.46 5.98 -5.67
C HIS A 86 6.49 5.25 -4.81
N GLU A 87 6.07 4.83 -3.61
CA GLU A 87 6.97 4.18 -2.66
C GLU A 87 6.21 3.36 -1.61
N LEU A 88 6.93 2.41 -1.00
CA LEU A 88 6.53 1.68 0.19
C LEU A 88 7.56 1.97 1.29
N ARG A 89 7.12 2.62 2.38
CA ARG A 89 8.00 2.97 3.50
C ARG A 89 7.47 2.49 4.84
N ASP A 90 8.32 2.46 5.85
CA ASP A 90 7.91 2.22 7.24
C ASP A 90 7.15 3.44 7.79
N GLU A 91 6.19 3.20 8.69
CA GLU A 91 5.53 4.26 9.48
C GLU A 91 6.47 4.81 10.56
#